data_AF-A0A2H9PK88-F1
#
_entry.id   AF-A0A2H9PK88-F1
#
_cell.length_a   1.000
_cell.length_b   1.000
_cell.length_c   1.000
_cell.angle_alpha   90.00
_cell.angle_beta   90.00
_cell.angle_gamma   90.00
#
_symmetry.space_group_name_H-M   'P 1'
#
loop_
_entity.id
_entity.type
_entity.pdbx_description
1 polymer ?
#
loop_
_entity_poly.entity_id
_entity_poly.type
_entity_poly.pdbx_seq_one_letter_code
_entity_poly.pdbx_strand_id
1 'polypeptide(L)'
;QVVDTVIFIQNGMVGKVLSLSMQVKVPAGMTEADLARPIVVVTDFLTNKPEYELYSYGEETVVVPVKGESAKPPAHRLASAAVEDFFLKYSDRAQAEVVSDNKAVVRLPADCIARVIGKGGENIQRIEEALGISIDIEELQSSGSVKKNKNAEGQATVSFRTKMSKRMVEFFPDVPKGNSLNIYVDGDFLMSAKVSNNGAIKIRKDHKMGKLLTEAVEGKADIKLTRA
;
A
#
# COMPACT_ATOMS: atom_id res chain seq x y z
N GLN A 1 -25.09 -22.86 -2.02
CA GLN A 1 -24.51 -21.63 -2.61
C GLN A 1 -25.57 -21.01 -3.52
N VAL A 2 -25.98 -19.77 -3.29
CA VAL A 2 -27.05 -19.12 -4.06
C VAL A 2 -26.50 -18.06 -5.03
N VAL A 3 -25.30 -17.52 -4.74
CA VAL A 3 -24.63 -16.50 -5.55
C VAL A 3 -23.15 -16.86 -5.67
N ASP A 4 -22.62 -16.89 -6.90
CA ASP A 4 -21.20 -17.15 -7.19
C ASP A 4 -20.47 -15.93 -7.78
N THR A 5 -21.19 -15.03 -8.44
CA THR A 5 -20.62 -13.92 -9.21
C THR A 5 -21.47 -12.67 -9.02
N VAL A 6 -20.82 -11.52 -8.80
CA VAL A 6 -21.46 -10.21 -8.73
C VAL A 6 -20.85 -9.31 -9.81
N ILE A 7 -21.69 -8.74 -10.67
CA ILE A 7 -21.26 -7.88 -11.77
C ILE A 7 -21.79 -6.47 -11.51
N PHE A 8 -20.87 -5.53 -11.31
CA PHE A 8 -21.18 -4.11 -11.21
C PHE A 8 -21.26 -3.51 -12.61
N ILE A 9 -22.43 -2.97 -12.95
CA ILE A 9 -22.65 -2.26 -14.21
C ILE A 9 -22.70 -0.76 -13.95
N GLN A 10 -21.92 0.01 -14.70
CA GLN A 10 -21.91 1.47 -14.66
C GLN A 10 -22.00 2.02 -16.08
N ASN A 11 -22.99 2.88 -16.35
CA ASN A 11 -23.23 3.49 -17.66
C ASN A 11 -23.34 2.46 -18.80
N GLY A 12 -23.97 1.31 -18.54
CA GLY A 12 -24.12 0.22 -19.51
C GLY A 12 -22.85 -0.59 -19.78
N MET A 13 -21.75 -0.33 -19.05
CA MET A 13 -20.50 -1.10 -19.13
C MET A 13 -20.27 -1.90 -17.85
N VAL A 14 -19.59 -3.03 -17.97
CA VAL A 14 -19.11 -3.80 -16.80
C VAL A 14 -18.00 -3.02 -16.13
N GLY A 15 -18.26 -2.52 -14.93
CA GLY A 15 -17.29 -1.79 -14.11
C GLY A 15 -16.41 -2.73 -13.28
N LYS A 16 -17.00 -3.78 -12.70
CA LYS A 16 -16.27 -4.73 -11.86
C LYS A 16 -16.96 -6.08 -11.81
N VAL A 17 -16.19 -7.16 -11.76
CA VAL A 17 -16.70 -8.52 -11.56
C VAL A 17 -16.06 -9.07 -10.29
N LEU A 18 -16.90 -9.53 -9.36
CA LEU A 18 -16.47 -10.19 -8.14
C LEU A 18 -16.90 -11.66 -8.16
N SER A 19 -16.05 -12.53 -7.63
CA SER A 19 -16.32 -13.95 -7.45
C SER A 19 -16.40 -14.28 -5.97
N LEU A 20 -17.32 -15.18 -5.63
CA LEU A 20 -17.59 -15.58 -4.26
C LEU A 20 -17.24 -17.06 -4.11
N SER A 21 -16.36 -17.36 -3.17
CA SER A 21 -15.95 -18.73 -2.84
C SER A 21 -16.10 -18.99 -1.35
N MET A 22 -16.60 -20.17 -0.98
CA MET A 22 -16.61 -20.58 0.42
C MET A 22 -15.27 -21.20 0.79
N GLN A 23 -14.69 -20.75 1.90
CA GLN A 23 -13.43 -21.27 2.43
C GLN A 23 -13.54 -21.42 3.94
N VAL A 24 -12.87 -22.42 4.51
CA VAL A 24 -12.75 -22.57 5.96
C VAL A 24 -11.44 -21.93 6.38
N LYS A 25 -11.52 -20.80 7.11
CA LYS A 25 -10.35 -20.12 7.68
C LYS A 25 -10.74 -19.25 8.87
N VAL A 26 -9.75 -18.70 9.57
CA VAL A 26 -9.95 -17.67 10.60
C VAL A 26 -10.24 -16.34 9.90
N PRO A 27 -11.34 -15.64 10.24
CA PRO A 27 -11.66 -14.36 9.61
C PRO A 27 -10.64 -13.26 9.92
N ALA A 28 -10.47 -12.32 9.00
CA ALA A 28 -9.66 -11.13 9.20
C ALA A 28 -10.12 -10.35 10.45
N GLY A 29 -9.20 -10.09 11.39
CA GLY A 29 -9.46 -9.36 12.64
C GLY A 29 -9.69 -10.23 13.89
N MET A 30 -9.63 -11.56 13.79
CA MET A 30 -9.67 -12.48 14.94
C MET A 30 -8.31 -13.18 15.13
N THR A 31 -7.88 -13.37 16.38
CA THR A 31 -6.54 -13.91 16.73
C THR A 31 -6.54 -15.34 17.25
N GLU A 32 -7.69 -15.97 17.47
CA GLU A 32 -7.77 -17.32 18.05
C GLU A 32 -8.04 -18.40 16.97
N ALA A 33 -7.18 -19.43 16.94
CA ALA A 33 -7.16 -20.47 15.92
C ALA A 33 -8.33 -21.47 15.99
N ASP A 34 -8.99 -21.61 17.15
CA ASP A 34 -10.15 -22.48 17.33
C ASP A 34 -11.46 -21.90 16.72
N LEU A 35 -11.38 -20.74 16.08
CA LEU A 35 -12.50 -20.05 15.42
C LEU A 35 -12.58 -20.32 13.91
N ALA A 36 -11.95 -21.39 13.40
CA ALA A 36 -12.05 -21.74 11.99
C ALA A 36 -13.53 -21.97 11.61
N ARG A 37 -14.05 -21.11 10.74
CA ARG A 37 -15.45 -21.08 10.36
C ARG A 37 -15.56 -21.11 8.83
N PRO A 38 -16.67 -21.65 8.29
CA PRO A 38 -16.98 -21.47 6.89
C PRO A 38 -17.30 -19.99 6.64
N ILE A 39 -16.47 -19.33 5.84
CA ILE A 39 -16.65 -17.93 5.45
C ILE A 39 -16.77 -17.81 3.94
N VAL A 40 -17.39 -16.72 3.47
CA VAL A 40 -17.43 -16.38 2.05
C VAL A 40 -16.34 -15.36 1.76
N VAL A 41 -15.39 -15.73 0.90
CA VAL A 41 -14.36 -14.83 0.41
C VAL A 41 -14.81 -14.25 -0.92
N VAL A 42 -14.86 -12.92 -0.99
CA VAL A 42 -15.19 -12.17 -2.21
C VAL A 42 -13.89 -11.70 -2.83
N THR A 43 -13.56 -12.24 -3.99
CA THR A 43 -12.37 -11.88 -4.77
C THR A 43 -12.76 -11.06 -5.98
N ASP A 44 -11.87 -10.16 -6.40
CA ASP A 44 -11.97 -9.55 -7.72
C ASP A 44 -11.67 -10.61 -8.80
N PHE A 45 -12.57 -10.80 -9.76
CA PHE A 45 -12.49 -11.87 -10.75
C PHE A 45 -11.27 -11.75 -11.67
N LEU A 46 -10.83 -10.53 -11.97
CA LEU A 46 -9.71 -10.31 -12.88
C LEU A 46 -8.37 -10.51 -12.17
N THR A 47 -8.27 -10.09 -10.91
CA THR A 47 -7.01 -10.09 -10.15
C THR A 47 -6.87 -11.25 -9.18
N ASN A 48 -7.95 -11.99 -8.91
CA ASN A 48 -8.07 -13.01 -7.86
C ASN A 48 -7.72 -12.50 -6.44
N LYS A 49 -7.69 -11.19 -6.22
CA LYS A 49 -7.37 -10.61 -4.91
C LYS A 49 -8.63 -10.60 -4.02
N PRO A 50 -8.58 -11.13 -2.79
CA PRO A 50 -9.69 -11.03 -1.85
C PRO A 50 -9.89 -9.56 -1.45
N GLU A 51 -11.13 -9.12 -1.52
CA GLU A 51 -11.53 -7.76 -1.16
C GLU A 51 -12.37 -7.72 0.11
N TYR A 52 -13.21 -8.75 0.31
CA TYR A 52 -14.09 -8.86 1.45
C TYR A 52 -14.17 -10.29 1.95
N GLU A 53 -14.41 -10.42 3.25
CA GLU A 53 -14.77 -11.66 3.91
C GLU A 53 -16.14 -11.48 4.55
N LEU A 54 -17.04 -12.45 4.34
CA LEU A 54 -18.34 -12.48 5.00
C LEU A 54 -18.38 -13.68 5.92
N TYR A 55 -18.76 -13.45 7.16
CA TYR A 55 -18.94 -14.51 8.13
C TYR A 55 -20.06 -14.17 9.10
N SER A 56 -20.63 -15.21 9.72
CA SER A 56 -21.64 -15.07 10.76
C SER A 56 -20.97 -14.87 12.12
N TYR A 57 -21.39 -13.83 12.83
CA TYR A 57 -21.02 -13.57 14.21
C TYR A 57 -22.30 -13.55 15.06
N GLY A 58 -22.50 -14.59 15.87
CA GLY A 58 -23.77 -14.79 16.57
C GLY A 58 -24.91 -15.04 15.57
N GLU A 59 -25.93 -14.18 15.61
CA GLU A 59 -27.11 -14.23 14.73
C GLU A 59 -27.01 -13.27 13.53
N GLU A 60 -25.92 -12.49 13.42
CA GLU A 60 -25.73 -11.47 12.37
C GLU A 60 -24.68 -11.87 11.33
N THR A 61 -24.85 -11.39 10.09
CA THR A 61 -23.86 -11.55 9.02
C THR A 61 -23.05 -10.26 8.87
N VAL A 62 -21.73 -10.36 9.02
CA VAL A 62 -20.81 -9.21 8.94
C VAL A 62 -20.00 -9.29 7.64
N VAL A 63 -19.80 -8.13 7.01
CA VAL A 63 -18.91 -7.96 5.84
C VAL A 63 -17.67 -7.22 6.29
N VAL A 64 -16.51 -7.87 6.22
CA VAL A 64 -15.22 -7.32 6.63
C VAL A 64 -14.35 -7.06 5.41
N PRO A 65 -13.86 -5.83 5.19
CA PRO A 65 -12.91 -5.55 4.13
C PRO A 65 -11.57 -6.22 4.44
N VAL A 66 -11.02 -6.92 3.44
CA VAL A 66 -9.67 -7.50 3.49
C VAL A 66 -8.62 -6.45 3.06
N LYS A 67 -9.08 -5.36 2.41
CA LYS A 67 -8.23 -4.23 2.00
C LYS A 67 -8.09 -3.22 3.13
N GLY A 68 -7.05 -3.45 3.90
CA GLY A 68 -6.52 -2.63 4.99
C GLY A 68 -5.58 -3.59 5.70
N GLU A 69 -4.28 -3.28 5.69
CA GLU A 69 -3.22 -4.09 6.29
C GLU A 69 -3.77 -4.86 7.48
N SER A 70 -3.73 -6.20 7.44
CA SER A 70 -3.95 -7.00 8.64
C SER A 70 -3.04 -6.39 9.68
N ALA A 71 -3.62 -5.77 10.72
CA ALA A 71 -2.88 -5.10 11.77
C ALA A 71 -1.78 -6.07 12.21
N LYS A 72 -0.53 -5.76 11.83
CA LYS A 72 0.59 -6.67 12.06
C LYS A 72 0.54 -7.07 13.54
N PRO A 73 0.81 -8.34 13.87
CA PRO A 73 0.84 -8.78 15.25
C PRO A 73 1.60 -7.75 16.10
N PRO A 74 1.10 -7.37 17.30
CA PRO A 74 1.79 -6.38 18.14
C PRO A 74 3.28 -6.72 18.36
N ALA A 75 3.62 -8.01 18.43
CA ALA A 75 4.98 -8.50 18.46
C ALA A 75 5.82 -8.07 17.23
N HIS A 76 5.27 -8.15 16.02
CA HIS A 76 5.95 -7.72 14.79
C HIS A 76 6.14 -6.20 14.75
N ARG A 77 5.20 -5.42 15.31
CA ARG A 77 5.36 -3.95 15.42
C ARG A 77 6.50 -3.60 16.37
N LEU A 78 6.54 -4.23 17.55
CA LEU A 78 7.63 -4.03 18.52
C LEU A 78 8.97 -4.47 17.96
N ALA A 79 9.02 -5.63 17.30
CA ALA A 79 10.23 -6.12 16.65
C ALA A 79 10.68 -5.22 15.50
N SER A 80 9.75 -4.68 14.69
CA SER A 80 10.08 -3.71 13.63
C SER A 80 10.73 -2.45 14.22
N ALA A 81 10.20 -1.90 15.30
CA ALA A 81 10.79 -0.74 15.98
C ALA A 81 12.19 -1.05 16.54
N ALA A 82 12.38 -2.22 17.17
CA ALA A 82 13.69 -2.61 17.70
C ALA A 82 14.73 -2.81 16.58
N VAL A 83 14.33 -3.38 15.44
CA VAL A 83 15.20 -3.50 14.27
C VAL A 83 15.51 -2.10 13.73
N GLU A 84 14.52 -1.23 13.57
CA GLU A 84 14.72 0.15 13.10
C GLU A 84 15.72 0.91 13.98
N ASP A 85 15.56 0.85 15.30
CA ASP A 85 16.45 1.46 16.30
C ASP A 85 17.90 0.97 16.15
N PHE A 86 18.10 -0.31 15.87
CA PHE A 86 19.44 -0.86 15.62
C PHE A 86 20.08 -0.25 14.37
N PHE A 87 19.29 0.06 13.35
CA PHE A 87 19.76 0.62 12.08
C PHE A 87 19.94 2.14 12.08
N LEU A 88 19.45 2.86 13.10
CA LEU A 88 19.68 4.29 13.27
C LEU A 88 21.17 4.67 13.34
N LYS A 89 22.04 3.76 13.82
CA LYS A 89 23.50 3.96 13.82
C LYS A 89 24.12 3.99 12.42
N TYR A 90 23.42 3.44 11.42
CA TYR A 90 23.83 3.44 10.03
C TYR A 90 23.14 4.53 9.21
N SER A 91 21.87 4.82 9.47
CA SER A 91 21.16 5.93 8.82
C SER A 91 20.03 6.45 9.72
N ASP A 92 19.93 7.77 9.79
CA ASP A 92 18.81 8.52 10.37
C ASP A 92 17.46 8.31 9.65
N ARG A 93 17.49 7.73 8.45
CA ARG A 93 16.32 7.44 7.61
C ARG A 93 16.06 5.94 7.46
N ALA A 94 16.62 5.10 8.33
CA ALA A 94 16.35 3.67 8.33
C ALA A 94 14.85 3.43 8.58
N GLN A 95 14.26 2.51 7.82
CA GLN A 95 12.91 2.02 8.06
C GLN A 95 12.95 0.50 8.09
N ALA A 96 12.40 -0.12 9.13
CA ALA A 96 12.40 -1.57 9.25
C ALA A 96 10.99 -2.15 9.30
N GLU A 97 10.84 -3.32 8.72
CA GLU A 97 9.56 -4.00 8.59
C GLU A 97 9.73 -5.50 8.81
N VAL A 98 9.20 -6.03 9.91
CA VAL A 98 9.11 -7.48 10.12
C VAL A 98 8.00 -8.04 9.23
N VAL A 99 8.38 -8.96 8.34
CA VAL A 99 7.50 -9.57 7.34
C VAL A 99 7.14 -11.02 7.70
N SER A 100 7.91 -11.66 8.58
CA SER A 100 7.60 -12.96 9.19
C SER A 100 8.34 -13.11 10.52
N ASP A 101 8.05 -14.18 11.27
CA ASP A 101 8.66 -14.43 12.57
C ASP A 101 10.20 -14.50 12.54
N ASN A 102 10.79 -14.83 11.38
CA ASN A 102 12.23 -14.98 11.20
C ASN A 102 12.81 -14.05 10.12
N LYS A 103 12.04 -13.10 9.58
CA LYS A 103 12.52 -12.20 8.52
C LYS A 103 12.04 -10.76 8.70
N ALA A 104 12.96 -9.81 8.56
CA ALA A 104 12.68 -8.39 8.42
C ALA A 104 13.28 -7.82 7.14
N VAL A 105 12.66 -6.75 6.63
CA VAL A 105 13.13 -5.94 5.51
C VAL A 105 13.52 -4.57 6.05
N VAL A 106 14.72 -4.13 5.73
CA VAL A 106 15.29 -2.86 6.19
C VAL A 106 15.60 -1.99 4.98
N ARG A 107 14.94 -0.83 4.91
CA ARG A 107 15.09 0.14 3.83
C ARG A 107 16.07 1.22 4.25
N LEU A 108 17.14 1.39 3.48
CA LEU A 108 18.24 2.31 3.78
C LEU A 108 18.63 3.14 2.56
N PRO A 109 19.08 4.39 2.74
CA PRO A 109 19.66 5.17 1.66
C PRO A 109 20.82 4.42 0.96
N ALA A 110 20.94 4.57 -0.36
CA ALA A 110 21.90 3.83 -1.20
C ALA A 110 23.35 3.93 -0.72
N ASP A 111 23.74 5.09 -0.19
CA ASP A 111 25.06 5.39 0.36
C ASP A 111 25.38 4.59 1.64
N CYS A 112 24.35 4.11 2.34
CA CYS A 112 24.49 3.35 3.58
C CYS A 112 24.51 1.83 3.34
N ILE A 113 23.87 1.33 2.28
CA ILE A 113 23.69 -0.11 2.00
C ILE A 113 25.02 -0.86 1.97
N ALA A 114 26.01 -0.35 1.22
CA ALA A 114 27.31 -1.02 1.09
C ALA A 114 28.04 -1.16 2.43
N ARG A 115 27.92 -0.15 3.32
CA ARG A 115 28.50 -0.17 4.66
C ARG A 115 27.78 -1.16 5.56
N VAL A 116 26.47 -1.30 5.42
CA VAL A 116 25.67 -2.25 6.18
C VAL A 116 25.93 -3.69 5.76
N ILE A 117 26.00 -3.98 4.45
CA ILE A 117 26.34 -5.32 3.96
C ILE A 117 27.76 -5.71 4.38
N GLY A 118 28.70 -4.78 4.25
CA GLY A 118 30.12 -5.01 4.54
C GLY A 118 30.81 -5.85 3.46
N LYS A 119 32.12 -6.11 3.64
CA LYS A 119 32.91 -6.88 2.69
C LYS A 119 32.42 -8.33 2.66
N GLY A 120 31.97 -8.80 1.50
CA GLY A 120 31.47 -10.18 1.35
C GLY A 120 30.24 -10.53 2.19
N GLY A 121 29.49 -9.53 2.69
CA GLY A 121 28.34 -9.77 3.56
C GLY A 121 28.66 -10.01 5.04
N GLU A 122 29.93 -9.88 5.44
CA GLU A 122 30.37 -10.17 6.82
C GLU A 122 29.66 -9.30 7.87
N ASN A 123 29.35 -8.04 7.54
CA ASN A 123 28.71 -7.14 8.48
C ASN A 123 27.21 -7.44 8.62
N ILE A 124 26.50 -7.72 7.53
CA ILE A 124 25.07 -8.08 7.62
C ILE A 124 24.88 -9.41 8.35
N GLN A 125 25.76 -10.39 8.13
CA GLN A 125 25.69 -11.66 8.85
C GLN A 125 25.85 -11.48 10.37
N ARG A 126 26.79 -10.63 10.82
CA ARG A 126 26.91 -10.28 12.24
C ARG A 126 25.67 -9.56 12.80
N ILE A 127 25.03 -8.73 11.98
CA ILE A 127 23.81 -8.03 12.37
C ILE A 127 22.66 -9.03 12.55
N GLU A 128 22.49 -9.95 11.60
CA GLU A 128 21.49 -11.03 11.68
C GLU A 128 21.73 -11.92 12.91
N GLU A 129 22.98 -12.30 13.20
CA GLU A 129 23.34 -13.06 14.40
C GLU A 129 23.02 -12.31 15.69
N ALA A 130 23.25 -10.98 15.73
CA ALA A 130 22.97 -10.16 16.90
C ALA A 130 21.48 -9.93 17.15
N LEU A 131 20.69 -9.81 16.08
CA LEU A 131 19.23 -9.59 16.15
C LEU A 131 18.44 -10.90 16.21
N GLY A 132 19.05 -12.02 15.83
CA GLY A 132 18.40 -13.34 15.79
C GLY A 132 17.36 -13.49 14.67
N ILE A 133 17.41 -12.64 13.65
CA ILE A 133 16.44 -12.59 12.54
C ILE A 133 17.15 -12.33 11.21
N SER A 134 16.67 -12.91 10.11
CA SER A 134 17.20 -12.61 8.78
C SER A 134 16.79 -11.21 8.32
N ILE A 135 17.73 -10.47 7.74
CA ILE A 135 17.54 -9.08 7.32
C ILE A 135 17.74 -8.97 5.80
N ASP A 136 16.68 -8.58 5.11
CA ASP A 136 16.73 -8.16 3.71
C ASP A 136 17.00 -6.66 3.63
N ILE A 137 17.95 -6.22 2.80
CA ILE A 137 18.30 -4.80 2.67
C ILE A 137 17.78 -4.28 1.34
N GLU A 138 16.94 -3.25 1.42
CA GLU A 138 16.39 -2.56 0.26
C GLU A 138 16.86 -1.10 0.23
N GLU A 139 16.94 -0.53 -0.97
CA GLU A 139 17.19 0.90 -1.11
C GLU A 139 15.94 1.71 -0.73
N LEU A 140 16.11 2.60 0.24
CA LEU A 140 15.16 3.64 0.58
C LEU A 140 15.02 4.56 -0.62
N GLN A 141 13.91 4.39 -1.36
CA GLN A 141 13.61 5.15 -2.56
C GLN A 141 13.58 6.64 -2.21
N SER A 142 14.69 7.34 -2.46
CA SER A 142 14.72 8.79 -2.30
C SER A 142 13.79 9.39 -3.34
N SER A 143 12.81 10.14 -2.88
CA SER A 143 12.00 11.05 -3.68
C SER A 143 12.92 12.05 -4.39
N GLY A 144 13.47 11.66 -5.55
CA GLY A 144 14.37 12.49 -6.34
C GLY A 144 15.70 11.83 -6.72
N SER A 145 15.69 10.69 -7.40
CA SER A 145 16.68 10.35 -8.43
C SER A 145 16.18 9.15 -9.22
N VAL A 146 15.55 9.44 -10.35
CA VAL A 146 15.16 8.43 -11.35
C VAL A 146 16.43 7.80 -11.91
N LYS A 147 16.82 6.64 -11.38
CA LYS A 147 17.63 5.66 -12.11
C LYS A 147 16.76 4.48 -12.49
N LYS A 148 16.59 4.34 -13.81
CA LYS A 148 15.95 3.23 -14.52
C LYS A 148 16.34 1.87 -13.93
N ASN A 149 15.35 1.07 -13.60
CA ASN A 149 15.25 -0.36 -13.93
C ASN A 149 13.75 -0.68 -13.97
N LYS A 150 13.13 -0.81 -15.15
CA LYS A 150 13.02 -2.07 -15.92
C LYS A 150 12.79 -3.29 -15.01
N ASN A 151 11.53 -3.72 -15.01
CA ASN A 151 10.99 -5.01 -14.59
C ASN A 151 10.37 -5.05 -13.17
N ALA A 152 9.15 -4.52 -13.08
CA ALA A 152 8.06 -5.09 -12.28
C ALA A 152 6.73 -4.53 -12.82
N GLU A 153 6.00 -5.33 -13.58
CA GLU A 153 4.67 -4.96 -14.08
C GLU A 153 3.66 -4.99 -12.93
N GLY A 154 3.21 -3.81 -12.51
CA GLY A 154 2.17 -3.67 -11.49
C GLY A 154 1.91 -2.21 -11.11
N GLN A 155 1.36 -1.44 -12.06
CA GLN A 155 0.97 -0.02 -11.97
C GLN A 155 2.13 0.98 -11.82
N ALA A 156 2.57 1.52 -12.95
CA ALA A 156 3.59 2.57 -13.01
C ALA A 156 3.16 3.80 -12.20
N THR A 157 3.87 4.06 -11.10
CA THR A 157 3.78 5.33 -10.37
C THR A 157 4.14 6.47 -11.31
N VAL A 158 3.26 7.45 -11.35
CA VAL A 158 3.37 8.64 -12.18
C VAL A 158 4.02 9.74 -11.36
N SER A 159 5.12 10.29 -11.87
CA SER A 159 5.71 11.52 -11.33
C SER A 159 4.77 12.70 -11.56
N PHE A 160 4.70 13.61 -10.59
CA PHE A 160 3.87 14.81 -10.71
C PHE A 160 4.43 15.99 -9.92
N ARG A 161 3.97 17.19 -10.25
CA ARG A 161 4.16 18.40 -9.44
C ARG A 161 2.83 18.87 -8.88
N THR A 162 2.83 19.49 -7.71
CA THR A 162 1.60 20.00 -7.08
C THR A 162 1.66 21.52 -6.96
N LYS A 163 0.53 22.19 -7.21
CA LYS A 163 0.33 23.62 -6.97
C LYS A 163 -0.98 23.85 -6.24
N MET A 164 -0.96 24.73 -5.26
CA MET A 164 -2.16 25.14 -4.54
C MET A 164 -2.58 26.56 -4.92
N SER A 165 -3.83 26.70 -5.31
CA SER A 165 -4.50 27.97 -5.60
C SER A 165 -5.52 28.29 -4.49
N LYS A 166 -6.02 29.54 -4.42
CA LYS A 166 -7.02 29.94 -3.39
C LYS A 166 -8.25 29.03 -3.32
N ARG A 167 -8.68 28.43 -4.44
CA ARG A 167 -9.90 27.60 -4.52
C ARG A 167 -9.64 26.15 -4.96
N MET A 168 -8.41 25.79 -5.33
CA MET A 168 -8.11 24.51 -5.98
C MET A 168 -6.78 23.92 -5.52
N VAL A 169 -6.69 22.59 -5.52
CA VAL A 169 -5.45 21.81 -5.51
C VAL A 169 -5.23 21.28 -6.94
N GLU A 170 -4.04 21.51 -7.49
CA GLU A 170 -3.69 21.20 -8.88
C GLU A 170 -2.51 20.25 -8.92
N PHE A 171 -2.69 19.06 -9.53
CA PHE A 171 -1.62 18.11 -9.79
C PHE A 171 -1.25 18.15 -11.28
N PHE A 172 0.05 18.20 -11.58
CA PHE A 172 0.64 18.21 -12.92
C PHE A 172 1.41 16.90 -13.13
N PRO A 173 0.73 15.81 -13.50
CA PRO A 173 1.35 14.53 -13.77
C PRO A 173 2.13 14.53 -15.09
N ASP A 174 3.21 13.76 -15.16
CA ASP A 174 3.98 13.52 -16.38
C ASP A 174 3.29 12.48 -17.29
N VAL A 175 2.03 12.78 -17.67
CA VAL A 175 1.16 11.90 -18.45
C VAL A 175 0.33 12.73 -19.43
N PRO A 176 0.07 12.25 -20.66
CA PRO A 176 -0.70 13.02 -21.64
C PRO A 176 -2.10 13.37 -21.16
N LYS A 177 -2.63 14.51 -21.64
CA LYS A 177 -4.03 14.93 -21.41
C LYS A 177 -5.00 13.80 -21.77
N GLY A 178 -6.10 13.71 -21.02
CA GLY A 178 -7.14 12.71 -21.26
C GLY A 178 -6.91 11.35 -20.60
N ASN A 179 -5.75 11.09 -19.99
CA ASN A 179 -5.53 9.89 -19.18
C ASN A 179 -6.19 10.02 -17.80
N SER A 180 -6.65 8.90 -17.25
CA SER A 180 -7.17 8.81 -15.89
C SER A 180 -6.07 8.30 -14.95
N LEU A 181 -5.92 8.95 -13.81
CA LEU A 181 -4.96 8.56 -12.77
C LEU A 181 -5.68 8.29 -11.46
N ASN A 182 -5.24 7.28 -10.73
CA ASN A 182 -5.65 7.02 -9.37
C ASN A 182 -4.77 7.85 -8.43
N ILE A 183 -5.41 8.59 -7.54
CA ILE A 183 -4.78 9.41 -6.51
C ILE A 183 -4.85 8.65 -5.19
N TYR A 184 -3.71 8.49 -4.56
CA TYR A 184 -3.57 7.89 -3.23
C TYR A 184 -2.99 8.92 -2.27
N VAL A 185 -3.42 8.88 -1.01
CA VAL A 185 -2.89 9.69 0.09
C VAL A 185 -2.54 8.73 1.22
N ASP A 186 -1.29 8.75 1.68
CA ASP A 186 -0.75 7.85 2.70
C ASP A 186 -0.95 6.35 2.38
N GLY A 187 -0.94 6.02 1.09
CA GLY A 187 -1.17 4.66 0.59
C GLY A 187 -2.65 4.29 0.38
N ASP A 188 -3.59 5.09 0.90
CA ASP A 188 -5.02 4.87 0.72
C ASP A 188 -5.51 5.45 -0.60
N PHE A 189 -6.30 4.67 -1.34
CA PHE A 189 -6.94 5.15 -2.56
C PHE A 189 -7.96 6.24 -2.22
N LEU A 190 -7.75 7.41 -2.77
CA LEU A 190 -8.63 8.55 -2.57
C LEU A 190 -9.66 8.67 -3.69
N MET A 191 -9.20 8.78 -4.95
CA MET A 191 -10.08 8.93 -6.11
C MET A 191 -9.36 8.72 -7.43
N SER A 192 -10.10 8.43 -8.50
CA SER A 192 -9.61 8.53 -9.88
C SER A 192 -9.94 9.89 -10.47
N ALA A 193 -8.98 10.51 -11.16
CA ALA A 193 -9.16 11.82 -11.79
C ALA A 193 -8.51 11.87 -13.18
N LYS A 194 -9.21 12.52 -14.12
CA LYS A 194 -8.76 12.67 -15.51
C LYS A 194 -7.89 13.91 -15.67
N VAL A 195 -6.76 13.78 -16.37
CA VAL A 195 -5.89 14.89 -16.73
C VAL A 195 -6.63 15.80 -17.72
N SER A 196 -6.87 17.06 -17.33
CA SER A 196 -7.59 18.04 -18.15
C SER A 196 -6.78 18.49 -19.37
N ASN A 197 -7.39 19.28 -20.26
CA ASN A 197 -6.73 19.83 -21.45
C ASN A 197 -5.48 20.66 -21.16
N ASN A 198 -5.37 21.22 -19.94
CA ASN A 198 -4.22 22.02 -19.53
C ASN A 198 -3.12 21.16 -18.87
N GLY A 199 -3.20 19.82 -18.97
CA GLY A 199 -2.21 18.91 -18.40
C GLY A 199 -2.27 18.78 -16.88
N ALA A 200 -3.36 19.23 -16.25
CA ALA A 200 -3.51 19.23 -14.80
C ALA A 200 -4.78 18.51 -14.33
N ILE A 201 -4.71 17.86 -13.19
CA ILE A 201 -5.86 17.41 -12.40
C ILE A 201 -6.19 18.52 -11.41
N LYS A 202 -7.39 19.10 -11.50
CA LYS A 202 -7.82 20.22 -10.66
C LYS A 202 -8.97 19.80 -9.77
N ILE A 203 -8.80 19.94 -8.47
CA ILE A 203 -9.79 19.54 -7.46
C ILE A 203 -10.13 20.76 -6.62
N ARG A 204 -11.43 21.08 -6.51
CA ARG A 204 -11.89 22.22 -5.71
C ARG A 204 -11.79 21.91 -4.23
N LYS A 205 -11.28 22.86 -3.44
CA LYS A 205 -11.05 22.70 -1.99
C LYS A 205 -12.32 22.64 -1.14
N ASP A 206 -13.46 23.05 -1.68
CA ASP A 206 -14.73 23.10 -0.95
C ASP A 206 -15.44 21.73 -0.87
N HIS A 207 -15.08 20.80 -1.74
CA HIS A 207 -15.60 19.43 -1.71
C HIS A 207 -14.80 18.54 -0.73
N LYS A 208 -15.44 17.51 -0.17
CA LYS A 208 -14.83 16.58 0.80
C LYS A 208 -13.45 16.08 0.38
N MET A 209 -13.32 15.64 -0.87
CA MET A 209 -12.05 15.15 -1.45
C MET A 209 -10.99 16.25 -1.60
N GLY A 210 -11.41 17.48 -1.89
CA GLY A 210 -10.49 18.61 -2.01
C GLY A 210 -9.96 19.11 -0.67
N LYS A 211 -10.76 19.00 0.40
CA LYS A 211 -10.29 19.25 1.78
C LYS A 211 -9.21 18.24 2.17
N LEU A 212 -9.48 16.95 1.98
CA LEU A 212 -8.51 15.86 2.24
C LEU A 212 -7.20 16.06 1.46
N LEU A 213 -7.27 16.43 0.19
CA LEU A 213 -6.06 16.71 -0.60
C LEU A 213 -5.34 18.00 -0.20
N THR A 214 -6.07 18.99 0.31
CA THR A 214 -5.45 20.22 0.83
C THR A 214 -4.67 19.90 2.09
N GLU A 215 -5.27 19.15 3.01
CA GLU A 215 -4.64 18.68 4.25
C GLU A 215 -3.44 17.77 3.95
N ALA A 216 -3.56 16.87 2.97
CA ALA A 216 -2.46 15.99 2.55
C ALA A 216 -1.26 16.77 2.00
N VAL A 217 -1.51 17.77 1.14
CA VAL A 217 -0.44 18.58 0.53
C VAL A 217 0.21 19.52 1.55
N GLU A 218 -0.57 20.09 2.47
CA GLU A 218 -0.06 20.99 3.52
C GLU A 218 0.62 20.21 4.66
N GLY A 219 0.10 19.03 5.01
CA GLY A 219 0.59 18.15 6.07
C GLY A 219 1.78 17.27 5.67
N LYS A 220 2.29 17.37 4.44
CA LYS A 220 3.34 16.52 3.87
C LYS A 220 3.01 15.01 3.86
N ALA A 221 1.74 14.66 3.69
CA ALA A 221 1.30 13.28 3.49
C ALA A 221 1.88 12.70 2.18
N ASP A 222 2.02 11.37 2.11
CA ASP A 222 2.55 10.69 0.92
C ASP A 222 1.47 10.62 -0.17
N ILE A 223 1.56 11.49 -1.18
CA ILE A 223 0.63 11.49 -2.30
C ILE A 223 1.23 10.69 -3.45
N LYS A 224 0.51 9.68 -3.94
CA LYS A 224 0.91 8.89 -5.10
C LYS A 224 -0.13 8.99 -6.22
N LEU A 225 0.35 9.09 -7.45
CA LEU A 225 -0.47 8.95 -8.64
C LEU A 225 -0.10 7.67 -9.36
N THR A 226 -1.07 6.84 -9.72
CA THR A 226 -0.85 5.67 -10.59
C THR A 226 -1.79 5.75 -11.79
N ARG A 227 -1.46 5.06 -12.89
CA ARG A 227 -2.40 4.95 -14.01
C ARG A 227 -3.63 4.15 -13.59
N ALA A 228 -4.82 4.70 -13.88
CA ALA A 228 -6.10 4.02 -13.66
C ALA A 228 -6.29 2.86 -14.62
#